data_AF-A0A432R0G7-F1
#
_entry.id   AF-A0A432R0G7-F1
#
_cell.length_a   1.000
_cell.length_b   1.000
_cell.length_c   1.000
_cell.angle_alpha   90.00
_cell.angle_beta   90.00
_cell.angle_gamma   90.00
#
_symmetry.space_group_name_H-M   'P 1'
#
loop_
_entity.id
_entity.type
_entity.pdbx_description
1 polymer ?
#
loop_
_entity_poly.entity_id
_entity_poly.type
_entity_poly.pdbx_seq_one_letter_code
_entity_poly.pdbx_strand_id
1 'polypeptide(L)'
;MFTALYTVMVGGLFLLFSPILLLLSLKKKYRHSIPARFFLWRNPSLPSERIWFHACSFGETRALKPLIEALEPNDVALTTTTQTGFEEAKKLTQTVRYLPFEPLLWLWSRPQKVLVVMEAELWYLLFYLAKRRGAKTMLINARISDRSYRSYLRFAWFYKRVFAQIDEVYAQSDVDKERLMRLGAKDVKVTGNIKLAQLPKATKAHPKPEGIVVTAASTHEGEEEGILKAFMAWKVKHPEAKLLLVPRHPERFDKVASMAEQSARQANLRFSRWSEVKSLDADIIVIDVMGELINFYAIS
;
A
#
# COMPACT_ATOMS: atom_id res chain seq x y z
N MET A 1 -17.32 -18.74 -24.72
CA MET A 1 -17.36 -19.88 -23.77
C MET A 1 -16.66 -19.59 -22.44
N PHE A 2 -15.36 -19.25 -22.41
CA PHE A 2 -14.60 -19.05 -21.15
C PHE A 2 -15.24 -18.04 -20.17
N THR A 3 -15.57 -16.82 -20.62
CA THR A 3 -16.15 -15.77 -19.75
C THR A 3 -17.44 -16.24 -19.06
N ALA A 4 -18.32 -16.95 -19.77
CA ALA A 4 -19.56 -17.44 -19.21
C ALA A 4 -19.29 -18.49 -18.11
N LEU A 5 -18.43 -19.47 -18.39
CA LEU A 5 -18.03 -20.48 -17.41
C LEU A 5 -17.35 -19.85 -16.18
N TYR A 6 -16.44 -18.90 -16.39
CA TYR A 6 -15.79 -18.16 -15.31
C TYR A 6 -16.81 -17.41 -14.46
N THR A 7 -17.76 -16.71 -15.09
CA THR A 7 -18.80 -15.96 -14.39
C THR A 7 -19.67 -16.89 -13.55
N VAL A 8 -20.11 -18.03 -14.09
CA VAL A 8 -20.92 -19.02 -13.37
C VAL A 8 -20.13 -19.61 -12.20
N MET A 9 -18.88 -20.00 -12.41
CA MET A 9 -18.01 -20.56 -11.37
C MET A 9 -17.79 -19.57 -10.22
N VAL A 10 -17.39 -18.34 -10.53
CA VAL A 10 -17.14 -17.31 -9.51
C VAL A 10 -18.44 -16.85 -8.83
N GLY A 11 -19.55 -16.82 -9.58
CA GLY A 11 -20.89 -16.59 -9.03
C GLY A 11 -21.31 -17.68 -8.05
N GLY A 12 -21.09 -18.96 -8.38
CA GLY A 12 -21.35 -20.09 -7.50
C GLY A 12 -20.52 -20.03 -6.22
N LEU A 13 -19.22 -19.74 -6.33
CA LEU A 13 -18.35 -19.51 -5.16
C LEU A 13 -18.84 -18.33 -4.32
N PHE A 14 -19.24 -17.23 -4.94
CA PHE A 14 -19.80 -16.09 -4.22
C PHE A 14 -21.04 -16.47 -3.41
N LEU A 15 -21.99 -17.19 -4.01
CA LEU A 15 -23.20 -17.63 -3.31
C LEU A 15 -22.85 -18.57 -2.14
N LEU A 16 -21.94 -19.53 -2.36
CA LEU A 16 -21.47 -20.45 -1.33
C LEU A 16 -20.85 -19.73 -0.12
N PHE A 17 -20.02 -18.70 -0.36
CA PHE A 17 -19.35 -17.95 0.70
C PHE A 17 -20.16 -16.75 1.22
N SER A 18 -21.32 -16.45 0.65
CA SER A 18 -22.13 -15.29 1.02
C SER A 18 -22.55 -15.25 2.51
N PRO A 19 -22.90 -16.37 3.19
CA PRO A 19 -23.22 -16.33 4.62
C PRO A 19 -22.02 -15.93 5.48
N ILE A 20 -20.82 -16.42 5.12
CA ILE A 20 -19.57 -16.07 5.82
C ILE A 20 -19.25 -14.59 5.60
N LEU A 21 -19.45 -14.08 4.38
CA LEU A 21 -19.27 -12.66 4.08
C LEU A 21 -20.24 -11.79 4.87
N LEU A 22 -21.50 -12.19 5.03
CA LEU A 22 -22.47 -11.49 5.88
C LEU A 22 -22.00 -11.46 7.34
N LEU A 23 -21.53 -12.58 7.89
CA LEU A 23 -20.98 -12.61 9.26
C LEU A 23 -19.74 -11.72 9.41
N LEU A 24 -18.82 -11.74 8.44
CA LEU A 24 -17.63 -10.89 8.44
C LEU A 24 -17.98 -9.41 8.35
N SER A 25 -19.09 -9.05 7.72
CA SER A 25 -19.59 -7.67 7.64
C SER A 25 -19.90 -7.07 9.02
N LEU A 26 -20.15 -7.88 10.04
CA LEU A 26 -20.38 -7.41 11.40
C LEU A 26 -19.09 -6.93 12.09
N LYS A 27 -17.91 -7.32 11.59
CA LYS A 27 -16.63 -6.89 12.17
C LYS A 27 -16.36 -5.43 11.82
N LYS A 28 -15.92 -4.63 12.81
CA LYS A 28 -15.62 -3.19 12.67
C LYS A 28 -14.76 -2.85 11.44
N LYS A 29 -13.79 -3.70 11.12
CA LYS A 29 -12.88 -3.54 9.96
C LYS A 29 -13.59 -3.63 8.60
N TYR A 30 -14.66 -4.40 8.49
CA TYR A 30 -15.30 -4.77 7.22
C TYR A 30 -16.73 -4.26 7.06
N ARG A 31 -17.25 -3.57 8.08
CA ARG A 31 -18.64 -3.06 8.17
C ARG A 31 -19.13 -2.25 6.99
N HIS A 32 -18.22 -1.66 6.22
CA HIS A 32 -18.55 -0.85 5.04
C HIS A 32 -18.11 -1.55 3.76
N SER A 33 -16.87 -2.06 3.72
CA SER A 33 -16.30 -2.61 2.49
C SER A 33 -16.98 -3.91 2.06
N ILE A 34 -17.30 -4.84 2.97
CA ILE A 34 -17.95 -6.10 2.56
C ILE A 34 -19.37 -5.85 2.04
N PRO A 35 -20.27 -5.14 2.76
CA PRO A 35 -21.61 -4.83 2.26
C PRO A 35 -21.59 -4.14 0.89
N ALA A 36 -20.72 -3.15 0.71
CA ALA A 36 -20.62 -2.41 -0.54
C ALA A 36 -20.10 -3.26 -1.71
N ARG A 37 -19.09 -4.10 -1.47
CA ARG A 37 -18.44 -4.88 -2.54
C ARG A 37 -19.23 -6.12 -2.94
N PHE A 38 -19.78 -6.83 -1.96
CA PHE A 38 -20.39 -8.14 -2.17
C PHE A 38 -21.91 -8.09 -2.25
N PHE A 39 -22.55 -6.98 -1.85
CA PHE A 39 -24.01 -6.85 -1.86
C PHE A 39 -24.49 -5.52 -2.45
N LEU A 40 -23.58 -4.75 -3.06
CA LEU A 40 -23.84 -3.42 -3.63
C LEU A 40 -24.49 -2.42 -2.65
N TRP A 41 -24.42 -2.69 -1.34
CA TRP A 41 -25.07 -1.87 -0.33
C TRP A 41 -24.47 -0.46 -0.32
N ARG A 42 -25.31 0.54 -0.63
CA ARG A 42 -24.92 1.96 -0.75
C ARG A 42 -23.72 2.19 -1.69
N ASN A 43 -23.59 1.36 -2.72
CA ASN A 43 -22.47 1.42 -3.65
C ASN A 43 -22.97 1.56 -5.10
N PRO A 44 -23.52 2.72 -5.49
CA PRO A 44 -24.04 2.92 -6.84
C PRO A 44 -22.90 2.87 -7.87
N SER A 45 -23.25 2.54 -9.12
CA SER A 45 -22.34 2.55 -10.26
C SER A 45 -21.52 3.83 -10.35
N LEU A 46 -20.33 3.74 -10.94
CA LEU A 46 -19.62 4.94 -11.39
C LEU A 46 -20.42 5.66 -12.49
N PRO A 47 -20.34 7.00 -12.55
CA PRO A 47 -20.74 7.74 -13.74
C PRO A 47 -20.03 7.20 -14.99
N SER A 48 -20.66 7.31 -16.14
CA SER A 48 -20.03 6.91 -17.42
C SER A 48 -18.94 7.90 -17.84
N GLU A 49 -18.12 7.50 -18.81
CA GLU A 49 -17.16 8.37 -19.51
C GLU A 49 -16.07 8.99 -18.61
N ARG A 50 -15.65 8.27 -17.55
CA ARG A 50 -14.55 8.67 -16.66
C ARG A 50 -13.24 7.97 -16.98
N ILE A 51 -12.17 8.49 -16.42
CA ILE A 51 -10.90 7.79 -16.19
C ILE A 51 -11.04 7.06 -14.87
N TRP A 52 -11.24 5.75 -14.95
CA TRP A 52 -11.51 4.90 -13.80
C TRP A 52 -10.21 4.33 -13.24
N PHE A 53 -9.77 4.84 -12.09
CA PHE A 53 -8.67 4.28 -11.32
C PHE A 53 -9.15 3.21 -10.31
N HIS A 54 -8.39 2.14 -10.15
CA HIS A 54 -8.58 1.16 -9.09
C HIS A 54 -7.31 0.96 -8.26
N ALA A 55 -7.44 1.08 -6.94
CA ALA A 55 -6.39 0.82 -5.96
C ALA A 55 -6.96 0.03 -4.76
N CYS A 56 -6.30 -1.05 -4.36
CA CYS A 56 -6.78 -1.94 -3.30
C CYS A 56 -6.64 -1.31 -1.91
N SER A 57 -5.47 -0.71 -1.66
CA SER A 57 -5.01 -0.30 -0.33
C SER A 57 -4.74 1.21 -0.20
N PHE A 58 -4.61 1.69 1.04
CA PHE A 58 -4.21 3.08 1.34
C PHE A 58 -2.92 3.49 0.60
N GLY A 59 -1.90 2.63 0.61
CA GLY A 59 -0.61 2.94 0.00
C GLY A 59 -0.68 3.04 -1.51
N GLU A 60 -1.51 2.21 -2.16
CA GLU A 60 -1.78 2.31 -3.59
C GLU A 60 -2.57 3.57 -3.94
N THR A 61 -3.65 3.86 -3.20
CA THR A 61 -4.45 5.07 -3.43
C THR A 61 -3.60 6.32 -3.32
N ARG A 62 -2.78 6.41 -2.27
CA ARG A 62 -1.87 7.55 -2.07
C ARG A 62 -0.86 7.69 -3.20
N ALA A 63 -0.37 6.58 -3.75
CA ALA A 63 0.58 6.59 -4.84
C ALA A 63 -0.04 7.06 -6.18
N LEU A 64 -1.36 6.97 -6.34
CA LEU A 64 -2.07 7.52 -7.50
C LEU A 64 -2.29 9.02 -7.44
N LYS A 65 -2.14 9.65 -6.27
CA LYS A 65 -2.38 11.08 -6.05
C LYS A 65 -1.78 11.98 -7.15
N PRO A 66 -0.47 11.91 -7.48
CA PRO A 66 0.10 12.81 -8.48
C PRO A 66 -0.44 12.58 -9.90
N LEU A 67 -0.90 11.37 -10.24
CA LEU A 67 -1.57 11.12 -11.53
C LEU A 67 -2.97 11.72 -11.56
N ILE A 68 -3.70 11.60 -10.44
CA ILE A 68 -5.07 12.11 -10.33
C ILE A 68 -5.08 13.64 -10.29
N GLU A 69 -4.13 14.26 -9.58
CA GLU A 69 -4.00 15.73 -9.49
C GLU A 69 -3.62 16.39 -10.83
N ALA A 70 -3.06 15.61 -11.76
CA ALA A 70 -2.77 16.08 -13.12
C ALA A 70 -3.99 16.04 -14.06
N LEU A 71 -5.15 15.57 -13.59
CA LEU A 71 -6.37 15.41 -14.36
C LEU A 71 -7.50 16.27 -13.79
N GLU A 72 -8.49 16.59 -14.63
CA GLU A 72 -9.68 17.30 -14.18
C GLU A 72 -10.46 16.46 -13.15
N PRO A 73 -10.78 16.99 -11.95
CA PRO A 73 -11.40 16.20 -10.88
C PRO A 73 -12.71 15.51 -11.27
N ASN A 74 -13.48 16.13 -12.18
CA ASN A 74 -14.74 15.59 -12.68
C ASN A 74 -14.54 14.41 -13.62
N ASP A 75 -13.42 14.31 -14.33
CA ASP A 75 -13.12 13.20 -15.24
C ASP A 75 -12.68 11.94 -14.51
N VAL A 76 -12.28 12.05 -13.23
CA VAL A 76 -11.72 10.94 -12.47
C VAL A 76 -12.79 10.22 -11.66
N ALA A 77 -12.78 8.89 -11.76
CA ALA A 77 -13.49 7.99 -10.87
C ALA A 77 -12.50 7.05 -10.19
N LEU A 78 -12.72 6.72 -8.91
CA LEU A 78 -11.81 5.87 -8.16
C LEU A 78 -12.55 4.77 -7.39
N THR A 79 -12.14 3.52 -7.57
CA THR A 79 -12.62 2.39 -6.76
C THR A 79 -11.56 1.85 -5.83
N THR A 80 -11.96 1.50 -4.61
CA THR A 80 -11.07 0.85 -3.65
C THR A 80 -11.62 -0.44 -3.08
N THR A 81 -10.74 -1.22 -2.45
CA THR A 81 -11.12 -2.47 -1.76
C THR A 81 -11.20 -2.26 -0.24
N THR A 82 -10.23 -1.53 0.34
CA THR A 82 -10.13 -1.31 1.79
C THR A 82 -10.79 0.00 2.23
N GLN A 83 -11.27 0.03 3.48
CA GLN A 83 -11.84 1.25 4.10
C GLN A 83 -10.81 2.39 4.14
N THR A 84 -9.57 2.10 4.51
CA THR A 84 -8.50 3.11 4.56
C THR A 84 -8.14 3.63 3.17
N GLY A 85 -8.15 2.77 2.15
CA GLY A 85 -8.03 3.20 0.75
C GLY A 85 -9.18 4.10 0.31
N PHE A 86 -10.41 3.78 0.69
CA PHE A 86 -11.60 4.58 0.38
C PHE A 86 -11.55 5.98 1.01
N GLU A 87 -11.15 6.08 2.27
CA GLU A 87 -10.98 7.35 2.99
C GLU A 87 -9.90 8.23 2.35
N GLU A 88 -8.79 7.63 1.91
CA GLU A 88 -7.75 8.37 1.19
C GLU A 88 -8.23 8.83 -0.18
N ALA A 89 -8.96 7.99 -0.91
CA ALA A 89 -9.47 8.31 -2.25
C ALA A 89 -10.45 9.49 -2.24
N LYS A 90 -11.24 9.64 -1.17
CA LYS A 90 -12.16 10.78 -0.99
C LYS A 90 -11.47 12.14 -0.94
N LYS A 91 -10.18 12.17 -0.63
CA LYS A 91 -9.37 13.40 -0.65
C LYS A 91 -8.92 13.77 -2.07
N LEU A 92 -9.03 12.84 -3.03
CA LEU A 92 -8.53 12.99 -4.40
C LEU A 92 -9.64 13.26 -5.42
N THR A 93 -10.83 12.69 -5.23
CA THR A 93 -12.00 12.91 -6.10
C THR A 93 -13.30 12.72 -5.33
N GLN A 94 -14.39 13.33 -5.82
CA GLN A 94 -15.74 13.13 -5.28
C GLN A 94 -16.35 11.79 -5.75
N THR A 95 -15.84 11.20 -6.83
CA THR A 95 -16.39 9.98 -7.44
C THR A 95 -15.67 8.74 -6.92
N VAL A 96 -15.92 8.41 -5.65
CA VAL A 96 -15.28 7.26 -4.99
C VAL A 96 -16.28 6.16 -4.68
N ARG A 97 -15.93 4.91 -5.01
CA ARG A 97 -16.75 3.71 -4.75
C ARG A 97 -15.92 2.57 -4.21
N TYR A 98 -16.57 1.55 -3.65
CA TYR A 98 -15.91 0.27 -3.44
C TYR A 98 -15.98 -0.56 -4.72
N LEU A 99 -14.90 -1.24 -5.11
CA LEU A 99 -14.94 -2.14 -6.27
C LEU A 99 -15.80 -3.37 -5.94
N PRO A 100 -16.94 -3.59 -6.63
CA PRO A 100 -17.74 -4.78 -6.41
C PRO A 100 -16.99 -6.07 -6.73
N PHE A 101 -17.41 -7.17 -6.09
CA PHE A 101 -16.92 -8.49 -6.45
C PHE A 101 -17.31 -8.82 -7.90
N GLU A 102 -16.43 -9.53 -8.60
CA GLU A 102 -16.43 -9.63 -10.05
C GLU A 102 -17.77 -9.96 -10.72
N PRO A 103 -18.60 -10.92 -10.25
CA PRO A 103 -19.89 -11.21 -10.87
C PRO A 103 -20.87 -10.02 -10.84
N LEU A 104 -20.78 -9.16 -9.82
CA LEU A 104 -21.67 -8.00 -9.68
C LEU A 104 -21.32 -6.87 -10.65
N LEU A 105 -20.11 -6.90 -11.23
CA LEU A 105 -19.68 -5.91 -12.22
C LEU A 105 -20.55 -5.96 -13.48
N TRP A 106 -21.19 -7.08 -13.81
CA TRP A 106 -22.14 -7.17 -14.92
C TRP A 106 -23.25 -6.12 -14.81
N LEU A 107 -23.78 -5.90 -13.61
CA LEU A 107 -24.85 -4.92 -13.33
C LEU A 107 -24.29 -3.54 -12.99
N TRP A 108 -23.13 -3.52 -12.34
CA TRP A 108 -22.61 -2.30 -11.71
C TRP A 108 -21.75 -1.45 -12.66
N SER A 109 -20.95 -2.05 -13.54
CA SER A 109 -20.01 -1.29 -14.37
C SER A 109 -20.69 -0.61 -15.56
N ARG A 110 -20.29 0.64 -15.83
CA ARG A 110 -20.78 1.50 -16.93
C ARG A 110 -19.65 1.77 -17.92
N PRO A 111 -19.93 2.19 -19.17
CA PRO A 111 -18.90 2.60 -20.13
C PRO A 111 -17.97 3.66 -19.54
N GLN A 112 -16.66 3.49 -19.71
CA GLN A 112 -15.62 4.39 -19.23
C GLN A 112 -14.65 4.67 -20.38
N LYS A 113 -13.93 5.80 -20.32
CA LYS A 113 -12.88 6.12 -21.32
C LYS A 113 -11.68 5.20 -21.12
N VAL A 114 -11.24 5.06 -19.87
CA VAL A 114 -10.05 4.29 -19.49
C VAL A 114 -10.30 3.58 -18.15
N LEU A 115 -9.78 2.37 -18.00
CA LEU A 115 -9.59 1.69 -16.72
C LEU A 115 -8.09 1.61 -16.42
N VAL A 116 -7.67 2.12 -15.26
CA VAL A 116 -6.29 2.08 -14.76
C VAL A 116 -6.27 1.31 -13.45
N VAL A 117 -5.62 0.14 -13.44
CA VAL A 117 -5.54 -0.73 -12.26
C VAL A 117 -4.12 -0.72 -11.69
N MET A 118 -4.01 -0.61 -10.38
CA MET A 118 -2.74 -0.56 -9.66
C MET A 118 -2.24 -1.96 -9.23
N GLU A 119 -0.95 -2.21 -9.41
CA GLU A 119 -0.20 -3.39 -8.95
C GLU A 119 -0.74 -4.75 -9.44
N ALA A 120 -1.31 -5.58 -8.54
CA ALA A 120 -1.59 -6.99 -8.80
C ALA A 120 -3.09 -7.36 -8.67
N GLU A 121 -3.99 -6.39 -8.82
CA GLU A 121 -5.45 -6.60 -8.81
C GLU A 121 -5.94 -7.17 -10.16
N LEU A 122 -5.44 -8.35 -10.53
CA LEU A 122 -5.68 -9.05 -11.80
C LEU A 122 -7.05 -9.76 -11.86
N TRP A 123 -8.12 -9.00 -11.68
CA TRP A 123 -9.51 -9.48 -11.76
C TRP A 123 -9.99 -9.59 -13.22
N TYR A 124 -10.26 -10.80 -13.71
CA TYR A 124 -10.64 -11.04 -15.11
C TYR A 124 -11.85 -10.23 -15.59
N LEU A 125 -12.98 -10.30 -14.88
CA LEU A 125 -14.22 -9.59 -15.24
C LEU A 125 -14.08 -8.07 -15.10
N LEU A 126 -13.18 -7.56 -14.26
CA LEU A 126 -12.91 -6.12 -14.20
C LEU A 126 -12.37 -5.62 -15.55
N PHE A 127 -11.28 -6.23 -16.03
CA PHE A 127 -10.68 -5.86 -17.31
C PHE A 127 -11.58 -6.21 -18.50
N TYR A 128 -12.14 -7.42 -18.51
CA TYR A 128 -13.01 -7.89 -19.58
C TYR A 128 -14.23 -6.97 -19.77
N LEU A 129 -14.92 -6.60 -18.69
CA LEU A 129 -16.13 -5.79 -18.76
C LEU A 129 -15.84 -4.32 -19.07
N ALA A 130 -14.72 -3.77 -18.58
CA ALA A 130 -14.29 -2.43 -18.95
C ALA A 130 -13.99 -2.37 -20.46
N LYS A 131 -13.16 -3.29 -20.96
CA LYS A 131 -12.77 -3.37 -22.37
C LYS A 131 -13.97 -3.63 -23.28
N ARG A 132 -14.84 -4.58 -22.91
CA ARG A 132 -16.08 -4.87 -23.66
C ARG A 132 -17.01 -3.64 -23.77
N ARG A 133 -16.95 -2.72 -22.79
CA ARG A 133 -17.75 -1.49 -22.79
C ARG A 133 -17.00 -0.28 -23.37
N GLY A 134 -15.90 -0.51 -24.08
CA GLY A 134 -15.18 0.53 -24.83
C GLY A 134 -14.03 1.20 -24.09
N ALA A 135 -13.74 0.84 -22.84
CA ALA A 135 -12.62 1.41 -22.11
C ALA A 135 -11.28 0.85 -22.61
N LYS A 136 -10.29 1.72 -22.76
CA LYS A 136 -8.88 1.29 -22.83
C LYS A 136 -8.44 0.80 -21.47
N THR A 137 -7.76 -0.34 -21.37
CA THR A 137 -7.39 -0.95 -20.09
C THR A 137 -5.89 -0.91 -19.83
N MET A 138 -5.51 -0.49 -18.63
CA MET A 138 -4.12 -0.30 -18.24
C MET A 138 -3.84 -0.95 -16.89
N LEU A 139 -2.68 -1.58 -16.77
CA LEU A 139 -2.12 -2.05 -15.51
C LEU A 139 -0.86 -1.24 -15.20
N ILE A 140 -0.86 -0.48 -14.11
CA ILE A 140 0.26 0.37 -13.72
C ILE A 140 0.94 -0.12 -12.45
N ASN A 141 2.21 0.23 -12.31
CA ASN A 141 3.07 -0.21 -11.21
C ASN A 141 3.06 -1.75 -11.06
N ALA A 142 2.93 -2.48 -12.16
CA ALA A 142 2.76 -3.92 -12.18
C ALA A 142 4.00 -4.61 -11.61
N ARG A 143 3.79 -5.54 -10.67
CA ARG A 143 4.85 -6.35 -10.07
C ARG A 143 4.35 -7.73 -9.70
N ILE A 144 5.26 -8.70 -9.68
CA ILE A 144 4.97 -10.04 -9.16
C ILE A 144 6.09 -10.42 -8.21
N SER A 145 5.76 -10.59 -6.93
CA SER A 145 6.72 -10.98 -5.90
C SER A 145 7.25 -12.40 -6.12
N ASP A 146 8.46 -12.67 -5.63
CA ASP A 146 9.11 -13.98 -5.74
C ASP A 146 8.23 -15.09 -5.15
N ARG A 147 7.61 -14.80 -4.00
CA ARG A 147 6.71 -15.71 -3.29
C ARG A 147 5.52 -16.14 -4.15
N SER A 148 4.92 -15.19 -4.88
CA SER A 148 3.70 -15.45 -5.66
C SER A 148 3.99 -15.97 -7.06
N TYR A 149 5.19 -15.72 -7.60
CA TYR A 149 5.51 -15.99 -8.99
C TYR A 149 5.31 -17.46 -9.41
N ARG A 150 5.73 -18.41 -8.57
CA ARG A 150 5.52 -19.85 -8.83
C ARG A 150 4.04 -20.22 -8.95
N SER A 151 3.19 -19.66 -8.09
CA SER A 151 1.74 -19.88 -8.15
C SER A 151 1.14 -19.28 -9.42
N TYR A 152 1.58 -18.09 -9.80
CA TYR A 152 1.13 -17.43 -11.02
C TYR A 152 1.47 -18.26 -12.26
N LEU A 153 2.69 -18.81 -12.34
CA LEU A 153 3.10 -19.69 -13.44
C LEU A 153 2.25 -20.96 -13.52
N ARG A 154 1.91 -21.57 -12.38
CA ARG A 154 1.02 -22.75 -12.35
C ARG A 154 -0.34 -22.46 -13.00
N PHE A 155 -0.83 -21.23 -12.89
CA PHE A 155 -2.08 -20.77 -13.51
C PHE A 155 -1.85 -19.84 -14.70
N ALA A 156 -0.70 -19.95 -15.39
CA ALA A 156 -0.37 -19.06 -16.50
C ALA A 156 -1.44 -19.06 -17.60
N TRP A 157 -2.11 -20.19 -17.85
CA TRP A 157 -3.21 -20.29 -18.81
C TRP A 157 -4.36 -19.32 -18.47
N PHE A 158 -4.65 -19.10 -17.18
CA PHE A 158 -5.68 -18.18 -16.71
C PHE A 158 -5.19 -16.73 -16.82
N TYR A 159 -3.98 -16.44 -16.35
CA TYR A 159 -3.43 -15.09 -16.44
C TYR A 159 -3.25 -14.63 -17.89
N LYS A 160 -2.95 -15.53 -18.84
CA LYS A 160 -2.96 -15.21 -20.28
C LYS A 160 -4.32 -14.66 -20.75
N ARG A 161 -5.42 -15.15 -20.17
CA ARG A 161 -6.77 -14.63 -20.46
C ARG A 161 -7.02 -13.27 -19.83
N VAL A 162 -6.51 -13.04 -18.63
CA VAL A 162 -6.56 -11.72 -17.97
C VAL A 162 -5.76 -10.69 -18.78
N PHE A 163 -4.50 -10.98 -19.09
CA PHE A 163 -3.63 -10.07 -19.84
C PHE A 163 -4.11 -9.80 -21.27
N ALA A 164 -4.85 -10.73 -21.90
CA ALA A 164 -5.51 -10.46 -23.17
C ALA A 164 -6.56 -9.31 -23.09
N GLN A 165 -7.04 -9.00 -21.88
CA GLN A 165 -7.96 -7.90 -21.62
C GLN A 165 -7.27 -6.61 -21.17
N ILE A 166 -5.92 -6.57 -21.16
CA ILE A 166 -5.13 -5.41 -20.74
C ILE A 166 -4.39 -4.87 -21.96
N ASP A 167 -4.64 -3.61 -22.32
CA ASP A 167 -4.04 -2.99 -23.50
C ASP A 167 -2.62 -2.50 -23.23
N GLU A 168 -2.35 -1.96 -22.04
CA GLU A 168 -1.02 -1.47 -21.67
C GLU A 168 -0.61 -1.93 -20.27
N VAL A 169 0.67 -2.30 -20.13
CA VAL A 169 1.24 -2.75 -18.87
C VAL A 169 2.51 -1.96 -18.56
N TYR A 170 2.55 -1.34 -17.38
CA TYR A 170 3.67 -0.56 -16.88
C TYR A 170 4.25 -1.22 -15.64
N ALA A 171 5.41 -1.87 -15.79
CA ALA A 171 6.10 -2.64 -14.77
C ALA A 171 7.09 -1.80 -13.94
N GLN A 172 7.37 -2.26 -12.72
CA GLN A 172 8.29 -1.59 -11.80
C GLN A 172 9.76 -1.81 -12.17
N SER A 173 10.10 -2.98 -12.72
CA SER A 173 11.47 -3.39 -13.03
C SER A 173 11.52 -4.30 -14.26
N ASP A 174 12.72 -4.53 -14.81
CA ASP A 174 12.91 -5.50 -15.90
C ASP A 174 12.56 -6.93 -15.47
N VAL A 175 12.85 -7.29 -14.22
CA VAL A 175 12.47 -8.58 -13.65
C VAL A 175 10.95 -8.75 -13.64
N ASP A 176 10.21 -7.72 -13.22
CA ASP A 176 8.75 -7.76 -13.26
C ASP A 176 8.22 -7.86 -14.69
N LYS A 177 8.84 -7.13 -15.63
CA LYS A 177 8.50 -7.21 -17.05
C LYS A 177 8.62 -8.64 -17.60
N GLU A 178 9.74 -9.31 -17.37
CA GLU A 178 9.93 -10.69 -17.79
C GLU A 178 8.88 -11.64 -17.21
N ARG A 179 8.57 -11.47 -15.91
CA ARG A 179 7.55 -12.27 -15.21
C ARG A 179 6.17 -12.07 -15.80
N LEU A 180 5.77 -10.82 -16.05
CA LEU A 180 4.48 -10.46 -16.62
C LEU A 180 4.34 -11.00 -18.05
N MET A 181 5.40 -10.89 -18.87
CA MET A 181 5.42 -11.43 -20.23
C MET A 181 5.22 -12.95 -20.25
N ARG A 182 5.85 -13.69 -19.33
CA ARG A 182 5.65 -15.15 -19.19
C ARG A 182 4.20 -15.53 -18.85
N LEU A 183 3.45 -14.61 -18.26
CA LEU A 183 2.03 -14.78 -17.95
C LEU A 183 1.09 -14.29 -19.05
N GLY A 184 1.62 -13.78 -20.16
CA GLY A 184 0.85 -13.35 -21.33
C GLY A 184 0.65 -11.86 -21.49
N ALA A 185 1.27 -11.03 -20.64
CA ALA A 185 1.32 -9.59 -20.88
C ALA A 185 2.06 -9.28 -22.20
N LYS A 186 1.52 -8.34 -22.97
CA LYS A 186 2.15 -7.82 -24.19
C LYS A 186 2.54 -6.36 -23.97
N ASP A 187 3.54 -5.90 -24.75
CA ASP A 187 3.95 -4.49 -24.78
C ASP A 187 4.25 -3.87 -23.40
N VAL A 188 4.89 -4.65 -22.53
CA VAL A 188 5.22 -4.25 -21.16
C VAL A 188 6.35 -3.21 -21.16
N LYS A 189 6.06 -2.02 -20.63
CA LYS A 189 7.02 -0.92 -20.45
C LYS A 189 7.51 -0.90 -19.00
N VAL A 190 8.79 -0.62 -18.78
CA VAL A 190 9.33 -0.43 -17.43
C VAL A 190 9.33 1.07 -17.12
N THR A 191 8.64 1.47 -16.06
CA THR A 191 8.50 2.89 -15.66
C THR A 191 8.99 3.17 -14.24
N GLY A 192 9.53 2.16 -13.57
CA GLY A 192 9.89 2.28 -12.16
C GLY A 192 8.68 2.19 -11.24
N ASN A 193 8.93 2.35 -9.94
CA ASN A 193 7.92 2.26 -8.91
C ASN A 193 7.32 3.64 -8.60
N ILE A 194 6.03 3.84 -8.92
CA ILE A 194 5.34 5.11 -8.70
C ILE A 194 5.31 5.53 -7.21
N LYS A 195 5.42 4.59 -6.28
CA LYS A 195 5.53 4.89 -4.84
C LYS A 195 6.81 5.66 -4.49
N LEU A 196 7.81 5.65 -5.36
CA LEU A 196 9.05 6.42 -5.22
C LEU A 196 8.95 7.83 -5.81
N ALA A 197 7.90 8.13 -6.60
CA ALA A 197 7.72 9.46 -7.18
C ALA A 197 7.39 10.53 -6.12
N GLN A 198 6.81 10.12 -5.00
CA GLN A 198 6.61 10.97 -3.82
C GLN A 198 7.40 10.43 -2.64
N LEU A 199 8.70 10.71 -2.61
CA LEU A 199 9.48 10.51 -1.39
C LEU A 199 8.90 11.40 -0.30
N PRO A 200 8.60 10.85 0.90
CA PRO A 200 8.15 11.65 2.01
C PRO A 200 9.19 12.74 2.30
N LYS A 201 8.73 14.00 2.40
CA LYS A 201 9.59 15.14 2.70
C LYS A 201 9.56 15.40 4.20
N ALA A 202 10.69 15.82 4.76
CA ALA A 202 10.74 16.33 6.12
C ALA A 202 9.75 17.51 6.24
N THR A 203 8.90 17.46 7.26
CA THR A 203 7.95 18.52 7.60
C THR A 203 8.53 19.50 8.59
N LYS A 204 9.58 19.08 9.32
CA LYS A 204 10.33 19.89 10.28
C LYS A 204 11.81 19.72 10.03
N ALA A 205 12.53 20.83 10.11
CA ALA A 205 13.99 20.82 10.11
C ALA A 205 14.48 20.71 11.55
N HIS A 206 15.02 19.56 11.91
CA HIS A 206 15.80 19.39 13.13
C HIS A 206 17.27 19.66 12.82
N PRO A 207 18.06 20.28 13.71
CA PRO A 207 19.48 20.42 13.50
C PRO A 207 20.13 19.03 13.52
N LYS A 208 20.94 18.70 12.50
CA LYS A 208 21.72 17.47 12.51
C LYS A 208 22.79 17.59 13.59
N PRO A 209 22.80 16.70 14.61
CA PRO A 209 23.86 16.72 15.61
C PRO A 209 25.18 16.27 14.97
N GLU A 210 26.30 16.64 15.59
CA GLU A 210 27.62 16.21 15.14
C GLU A 210 27.76 14.68 15.24
N GLY A 211 28.54 14.10 14.31
CA GLY A 211 28.79 12.67 14.25
C GLY A 211 27.77 11.87 13.42
N ILE A 212 27.87 10.54 13.50
CA ILE A 212 26.95 9.63 12.81
C ILE A 212 25.69 9.45 13.64
N VAL A 213 24.53 9.69 13.02
CA VAL A 213 23.22 9.48 13.64
C VAL A 213 22.59 8.23 13.03
N VAL A 214 22.31 7.24 13.87
CA VAL A 214 21.66 6.00 13.48
C VAL A 214 20.20 6.06 13.93
N THR A 215 19.26 5.98 12.98
CA THR A 215 17.84 5.86 13.31
C THR A 215 17.39 4.40 13.20
N ALA A 216 17.06 3.80 14.34
CA ALA A 216 16.33 2.54 14.43
C ALA A 216 14.84 2.83 14.27
N ALA A 217 14.35 2.76 13.04
CA ALA A 217 13.04 3.24 12.67
C ALA A 217 11.94 2.17 12.74
N SER A 218 10.80 2.51 13.36
CA SER A 218 9.61 1.65 13.41
C SER A 218 9.87 0.27 14.01
N THR A 219 10.61 0.22 15.11
CA THR A 219 10.99 -1.05 15.75
C THR A 219 9.79 -1.79 16.36
N HIS A 220 9.84 -3.11 16.27
CA HIS A 220 8.89 -4.08 16.80
C HIS A 220 9.50 -4.88 17.96
N GLU A 221 8.63 -5.52 18.74
CA GLU A 221 9.03 -6.28 19.92
C GLU A 221 10.03 -7.39 19.56
N GLY A 222 11.14 -7.41 20.29
CA GLY A 222 12.27 -8.32 20.06
C GLY A 222 13.39 -7.71 19.22
N GLU A 223 13.19 -6.57 18.58
CA GLU A 223 14.24 -5.91 17.79
C GLU A 223 15.10 -4.95 18.64
N GLU A 224 14.49 -4.26 19.62
CA GLU A 224 15.14 -3.15 20.32
C GLU A 224 16.36 -3.58 21.15
N GLU A 225 16.29 -4.74 21.80
CA GLU A 225 17.39 -5.25 22.63
C GLU A 225 18.65 -5.51 21.81
N GLY A 226 18.50 -6.13 20.63
CA GLY A 226 19.60 -6.38 19.71
C GLY A 226 20.21 -5.08 19.17
N ILE A 227 19.36 -4.11 18.84
CA ILE A 227 19.78 -2.78 18.37
C ILE A 227 20.57 -2.04 19.45
N LEU A 228 20.05 -1.97 20.67
CA LEU A 228 20.73 -1.31 21.80
C LEU A 228 22.08 -1.96 22.07
N LYS A 229 22.15 -3.30 22.13
CA LYS A 229 23.40 -4.04 22.33
C LYS A 229 24.42 -3.75 21.23
N ALA A 230 24.00 -3.78 19.97
CA ALA A 230 24.90 -3.50 18.83
C ALA A 230 25.39 -2.06 18.85
N PHE A 231 24.50 -1.09 19.12
CA PHE A 231 24.85 0.32 19.19
C PHE A 231 25.85 0.60 20.32
N MET A 232 25.61 0.07 21.53
CA MET A 232 26.53 0.25 22.66
C MET A 232 27.94 -0.27 22.34
N ALA A 233 28.05 -1.44 21.70
CA ALA A 233 29.35 -1.98 21.28
C ALA A 233 30.04 -1.11 20.23
N TRP A 234 29.27 -0.51 19.32
CA TRP A 234 29.79 0.36 18.26
C TRP A 234 30.19 1.74 18.77
N LYS A 235 29.42 2.32 19.71
CA LYS A 235 29.65 3.60 20.38
C LYS A 235 31.02 3.69 21.06
N VAL A 236 31.55 2.57 21.57
CA VAL A 236 32.92 2.50 22.12
C VAL A 236 33.98 2.95 21.11
N LYS A 237 33.77 2.65 19.82
CA LYS A 237 34.68 3.03 18.74
C LYS A 237 34.31 4.36 18.06
N HIS A 238 33.09 4.86 18.29
CA HIS A 238 32.52 6.05 17.65
C HIS A 238 31.83 6.92 18.73
N PRO A 239 32.59 7.58 19.61
CA PRO A 239 32.03 8.29 20.77
C PRO A 239 31.07 9.43 20.42
N GLU A 240 31.11 9.95 19.20
CA GLU A 240 30.21 10.96 18.68
C GLU A 240 28.87 10.40 18.19
N ALA A 241 28.76 9.09 18.00
CA ALA A 241 27.59 8.49 17.37
C ALA A 241 26.33 8.56 18.24
N LYS A 242 25.16 8.76 17.63
CA LYS A 242 23.87 8.86 18.34
C LYS A 242 22.87 7.85 17.82
N LEU A 243 22.05 7.30 18.72
CA LEU A 243 20.96 6.39 18.37
C LEU A 243 19.62 7.09 18.57
N LEU A 244 18.83 7.19 17.50
CA LEU A 244 17.42 7.54 17.55
C LEU A 244 16.60 6.25 17.49
N LEU A 245 15.98 5.87 18.59
CA LEU A 245 15.16 4.66 18.68
C LEU A 245 13.68 5.04 18.54
N VAL A 246 13.03 4.61 17.46
CA VAL A 246 11.66 5.02 17.11
C VAL A 246 10.73 3.81 17.12
N PRO A 247 10.00 3.53 18.22
CA PRO A 247 9.09 2.39 18.29
C PRO A 247 7.93 2.51 17.30
N ARG A 248 7.50 1.40 16.70
CA ARG A 248 6.37 1.39 15.74
C ARG A 248 5.04 1.83 16.35
N HIS A 249 4.83 1.44 17.61
CA HIS A 249 3.54 1.38 18.28
C HIS A 249 3.54 2.28 19.53
N PRO A 250 2.65 3.29 19.63
CA PRO A 250 2.58 4.20 20.78
C PRO A 250 2.44 3.50 22.13
N GLU A 251 1.67 2.42 22.17
CA GLU A 251 1.45 1.60 23.36
C GLU A 251 2.75 0.97 23.93
N ARG A 252 3.85 0.99 23.16
CA ARG A 252 5.15 0.47 23.56
C ARG A 252 6.16 1.55 23.97
N PHE A 253 5.82 2.84 23.85
CA PHE A 253 6.77 3.93 24.08
C PHE A 253 7.43 3.87 25.46
N ASP A 254 6.64 3.68 26.52
CA ASP A 254 7.20 3.61 27.88
C ASP A 254 8.06 2.35 28.08
N LYS A 255 7.62 1.21 27.57
CA LYS A 255 8.39 -0.05 27.64
C LYS A 255 9.76 0.08 26.96
N VAL A 256 9.80 0.70 25.78
CA VAL A 256 11.06 0.90 25.04
C VAL A 256 11.93 1.97 25.71
N ALA A 257 11.33 3.05 26.22
CA ALA A 257 12.05 4.09 26.97
C ALA A 257 12.76 3.51 28.20
N SER A 258 12.06 2.71 29.03
CA SER A 258 12.67 2.07 30.20
C SER A 258 13.81 1.10 29.82
N MET A 259 13.65 0.33 28.75
CA MET A 259 14.70 -0.58 28.27
C MET A 259 15.94 0.18 27.78
N ALA A 260 15.74 1.25 27.01
CA ALA A 260 16.81 2.10 26.50
C ALA A 260 17.54 2.83 27.64
N GLU A 261 16.79 3.34 28.63
CA GLU A 261 17.37 3.97 29.82
C GLU A 261 18.22 3.00 30.63
N GLN A 262 17.72 1.79 30.89
CA GLN A 262 18.47 0.76 31.60
C GLN A 262 19.77 0.40 30.86
N SER A 263 19.69 0.23 29.54
CA SER A 263 20.85 -0.08 28.69
C SER A 263 21.87 1.06 28.70
N ALA A 264 21.40 2.32 28.57
CA ALA A 264 22.25 3.50 28.61
C ALA A 264 22.98 3.62 29.96
N ARG A 265 22.28 3.41 31.08
CA ARG A 265 22.88 3.42 32.43
C ARG A 265 23.97 2.36 32.57
N GLN A 266 23.76 1.14 32.05
CA GLN A 266 24.75 0.07 32.08
C GLN A 266 26.02 0.41 31.28
N ALA A 267 25.88 1.17 30.19
CA ALA A 267 27.00 1.58 29.34
C ALA A 267 27.55 2.98 29.68
N ASN A 268 27.08 3.62 30.76
CA ASN A 268 27.41 5.00 31.13
C ASN A 268 27.19 6.01 29.99
N LEU A 269 26.08 5.85 29.27
CA LEU A 269 25.64 6.72 28.18
C LEU A 269 24.50 7.64 28.61
N ARG A 270 24.40 8.81 27.98
CA ARG A 270 23.28 9.72 28.19
C ARG A 270 22.04 9.22 27.47
N PHE A 271 20.91 9.23 28.18
CA PHE A 271 19.60 8.86 27.66
C PHE A 271 18.65 10.06 27.71
N SER A 272 17.76 10.16 26.72
CA SER A 272 16.62 11.08 26.78
C SER A 272 15.39 10.55 26.05
N ARG A 273 14.22 11.09 26.42
CA ARG A 273 12.98 10.97 25.66
C ARG A 273 12.74 12.24 24.87
N TRP A 274 12.34 12.08 23.61
CA TRP A 274 12.07 13.22 22.75
C TRP A 274 10.87 14.05 23.22
N SER A 275 9.83 13.38 23.73
CA SER A 275 8.62 14.03 24.26
C SER A 275 8.91 15.00 25.42
N GLU A 276 9.98 14.76 26.19
CA GLU A 276 10.34 15.52 27.39
C GLU A 276 11.34 16.64 27.08
N VAL A 277 12.48 16.30 26.47
CA VAL A 277 13.62 17.21 26.33
C VAL A 277 13.63 17.94 24.99
N LYS A 278 13.06 17.32 23.94
CA LYS A 278 13.10 17.82 22.54
C LYS A 278 14.50 18.24 22.07
N SER A 279 15.52 17.53 22.54
CA SER A 279 16.93 17.72 22.18
C SER A 279 17.55 16.40 21.71
N LEU A 280 18.56 16.52 20.86
CA LEU A 280 19.38 15.42 20.35
C LEU A 280 20.74 15.32 21.07
N ASP A 281 20.91 15.93 22.23
CA ASP A 281 22.19 15.99 22.93
C ASP A 281 22.61 14.66 23.56
N ALA A 282 21.68 13.78 23.90
CA ALA A 282 21.96 12.46 24.48
C ALA A 282 22.59 11.48 23.47
N ASP A 283 23.05 10.34 23.96
CA ASP A 283 23.66 9.28 23.14
C ASP A 283 22.61 8.32 22.60
N ILE A 284 21.58 8.05 23.40
CA ILE A 284 20.39 7.27 23.03
C ILE A 284 19.16 8.12 23.27
N ILE A 285 18.41 8.42 22.21
CA ILE A 285 17.17 9.20 22.26
C ILE A 285 16.02 8.31 21.81
N VAL A 286 15.01 8.14 22.66
CA VAL A 286 13.76 7.47 22.27
C VAL A 286 12.80 8.50 21.70
N ILE A 287 12.39 8.28 20.45
CA ILE A 287 11.40 9.10 19.75
C ILE A 287 10.01 8.54 20.04
N ASP A 288 9.44 8.98 21.16
CA ASP A 288 8.13 8.58 21.68
C ASP A 288 7.00 9.53 21.26
N VAL A 289 7.03 9.96 20.00
CA VAL A 289 6.00 10.81 19.41
C VAL A 289 5.66 10.35 18.00
N MET A 290 4.40 10.49 17.61
CA MET A 290 3.93 10.12 16.29
C MET A 290 4.20 11.21 15.26
N GLY A 291 4.52 10.81 14.03
CA GLY A 291 4.63 11.72 12.88
C GLY A 291 5.98 12.41 12.71
N GLU A 292 6.96 12.18 13.57
CA GLU A 292 8.30 12.78 13.47
C GLU A 292 9.32 11.95 12.68
N LEU A 293 9.04 10.67 12.41
CA LEU A 293 10.03 9.75 11.84
C LEU A 293 10.69 10.27 10.55
N ILE A 294 9.92 10.92 9.68
CA ILE A 294 10.47 11.47 8.43
C ILE A 294 11.46 12.62 8.66
N ASN A 295 11.28 13.37 9.75
CA ASN A 295 12.18 14.46 10.11
C ASN A 295 13.50 13.92 10.65
N PHE A 296 13.45 12.80 11.39
CA PHE A 296 14.66 12.13 11.87
C PHE A 296 15.44 11.43 10.74
N TYR A 297 14.75 10.87 9.73
CA TYR A 297 15.44 10.37 8.53
C TYR A 297 16.24 11.45 7.81
N ALA A 298 15.77 12.70 7.81
CA ALA A 298 16.46 13.79 7.10
C ALA A 298 17.78 14.21 7.75
N ILE A 299 17.99 13.88 9.04
CA ILE A 299 19.21 14.22 9.77
C ILE A 299 20.09 13.01 10.09
N SER A 300 19.63 11.80 9.75
CA SER A 300 20.39 10.56 9.95
C SER A 300 21.40 10.36 8.82
#